data_AF-A0A0K0DG44-F1
#
_entry.id   AF-A0A0K0DG44-F1
#
_cell.length_a   1.000
_cell.length_b   1.000
_cell.length_c   1.000
_cell.angle_alpha   90.00
_cell.angle_beta   90.00
_cell.angle_gamma   90.00
#
_symmetry.space_group_name_H-M   'P 1'
#
loop_
_entity.id
_entity.type
_entity.pdbx_description
1 polymer ?
#
loop_
_entity_poly.entity_id
_entity_poly.type
_entity_poly.pdbx_seq_one_letter_code
_entity_poly.pdbx_strand_id
1 'polypeptide(L)'
;MWGSRAISVRLHSCLARAFDEELQNSSDIVSAIEQYFANSGLSNKNAKFADKLSMIPKSAELLWSNCCLNGKQIRIPVVRLHNVIALPGVPIFCEQAFDEIKGQVFPLSLKPLFSETLYTSQDELKFAQQLSKIASRYDGVVEIGSYPVINNSSFKTKLILDSESAESGRAAVDDVIMLLGDTLVYYDDEPWIDTSTKFSKYRERELSKNSAYVLRLDEALQVLRRTIERYPLDQIALSFNGGKDCTVLLHLFRLVVDELFGPEVEIQGFHIVCGDQFPEATQFIIDAARNYNMVMTEYPGPLKAGLKLMKKRQPNVVAVLLGSRASDPRGNRMRLGFDETRSFKMTVFVNGDQLLLHVRHYKMLKSHIEWTDEDWPKILRVCPILLWSYRDVWSLLRGLCVPYCPLYDMGYTSLGGRTTTIRNPLLKIVEKDGVER
;
A
#
# COMPACT_ATOMS: atom_id res chain seq x y z
N MET A 1 21.18 1.02 -13.93
CA MET A 1 21.45 0.78 -12.49
C MET A 1 22.76 1.42 -11.96
N TRP A 2 23.30 2.49 -12.59
CA TRP A 2 24.48 3.21 -12.08
C TRP A 2 24.35 4.71 -12.37
N GLY A 3 23.38 5.38 -11.75
CA GLY A 3 23.23 6.84 -11.76
C GLY A 3 23.77 7.53 -10.49
N SER A 4 24.04 6.76 -9.43
CA SER A 4 24.53 7.21 -8.12
C SER A 4 26.06 7.39 -8.05
N ARG A 5 26.75 7.39 -9.20
CA ARG A 5 28.23 7.38 -9.31
C ARG A 5 28.95 8.63 -8.77
N ALA A 6 28.25 9.67 -8.32
CA ALA A 6 28.86 10.96 -7.95
C ALA A 6 28.62 11.42 -6.49
N ILE A 7 27.67 10.84 -5.75
CA ILE A 7 27.21 11.43 -4.48
C ILE A 7 28.03 10.92 -3.28
N SER A 8 28.32 9.62 -3.20
CA SER A 8 29.05 9.04 -2.05
C SER A 8 30.51 9.54 -1.93
N VAL A 9 31.22 9.70 -3.06
CA VAL A 9 32.62 10.18 -3.07
C VAL A 9 32.75 11.63 -2.58
N ARG A 10 31.72 12.45 -2.76
CA ARG A 10 31.74 13.85 -2.30
C ARG A 10 31.43 13.96 -0.80
N LEU A 11 30.69 13.01 -0.24
CA LEU A 11 30.19 13.10 1.12
C LEU A 11 31.32 13.17 2.16
N HIS A 12 32.28 12.23 2.11
CA HIS A 12 33.42 12.23 3.05
C HIS A 12 34.32 13.46 2.87
N SER A 13 34.52 13.92 1.63
CA SER A 13 35.29 15.13 1.37
C SER A 13 34.60 16.40 1.89
N CYS A 14 33.26 16.46 1.84
CA CYS A 14 32.49 17.55 2.42
C CYS A 14 32.56 17.50 3.95
N LEU A 15 32.51 16.32 4.56
CA LEU A 15 32.68 16.14 6.00
C LEU A 15 34.07 16.61 6.45
N ALA A 16 35.12 16.15 5.78
CA ALA A 16 36.49 16.56 6.08
C ALA A 16 36.65 18.10 6.02
N ARG A 17 36.07 18.75 4.99
CA ARG A 17 36.07 20.22 4.90
C ARG A 17 35.23 20.92 5.96
N ALA A 18 34.09 20.33 6.37
CA ALA A 18 33.20 20.94 7.35
C ALA A 18 33.81 20.96 8.77
N PHE A 19 34.73 20.03 9.05
CA PHE A 19 35.40 19.89 10.33
C PHE A 19 36.92 20.19 10.26
N ASP A 20 37.38 20.80 9.17
CA ASP A 20 38.79 21.16 8.94
C ASP A 20 39.79 19.98 9.12
N GLU A 21 39.41 18.78 8.65
CA GLU A 21 40.23 17.57 8.70
C GLU A 21 40.82 17.16 7.35
N GLU A 22 41.96 16.47 7.42
CA GLU A 22 42.54 15.78 6.26
C GLU A 22 41.89 14.41 6.04
N LEU A 23 41.82 14.00 4.77
CA LEU A 23 41.35 12.68 4.39
C LEU A 23 42.48 11.65 4.52
N GLN A 24 42.18 10.51 5.13
CA GLN A 24 43.04 9.34 5.21
C GLN A 24 42.40 8.15 4.49
N ASN A 25 43.24 7.26 3.96
CA ASN A 25 42.77 6.00 3.38
C ASN A 25 42.54 4.96 4.48
N SER A 26 41.32 4.45 4.60
CA SER A 26 40.97 3.40 5.56
C SER A 26 41.24 2.01 4.98
N SER A 27 42.17 1.27 5.58
CA SER A 27 42.44 -0.12 5.23
C SER A 27 41.24 -1.05 5.42
N ASP A 28 40.37 -0.73 6.39
CA ASP A 28 39.22 -1.57 6.73
C ASP A 28 38.11 -1.46 5.66
N ILE A 29 37.87 -0.26 5.14
CA ILE A 29 36.95 -0.06 4.01
C ILE A 29 37.49 -0.74 2.75
N VAL A 30 38.80 -0.62 2.49
CA VAL A 30 39.45 -1.31 1.35
C VAL A 30 39.22 -2.81 1.45
N SER A 31 39.48 -3.42 2.61
CA SER A 31 39.28 -4.86 2.85
C SER A 31 37.82 -5.30 2.64
N ALA A 32 36.85 -4.52 3.13
CA ALA A 32 35.43 -4.80 2.94
C ALA A 32 35.00 -4.74 1.47
N ILE A 33 35.51 -3.75 0.72
CA ILE A 33 35.27 -3.61 -0.72
C ILE A 33 35.92 -4.77 -1.49
N GLU A 34 37.14 -5.15 -1.15
CA GLU A 34 37.84 -6.29 -1.74
C GLU A 34 37.09 -7.60 -1.53
N GLN A 35 36.58 -7.87 -0.33
CA GLN A 35 35.76 -9.06 -0.04
C GLN A 35 34.47 -9.10 -0.87
N TYR A 36 33.84 -7.94 -1.12
CA TYR A 36 32.66 -7.83 -1.95
C TYR A 36 32.95 -8.16 -3.43
N PHE A 37 34.04 -7.62 -3.98
CA PHE A 37 34.41 -7.79 -5.39
C PHE A 37 35.23 -9.06 -5.69
N ALA A 38 35.88 -9.68 -4.70
CA ALA A 38 36.60 -10.95 -4.86
C ALA A 38 35.68 -12.06 -5.41
N ASN A 39 34.39 -11.99 -5.08
CA ASN A 39 33.37 -12.92 -5.56
C ASN A 39 32.79 -12.57 -6.95
N SER A 40 33.17 -11.44 -7.54
CA SER A 40 32.58 -10.89 -8.78
C SER A 40 33.61 -10.54 -9.86
N GLY A 41 34.91 -10.69 -9.56
CA GLY A 41 36.04 -10.29 -10.41
C GLY A 41 36.32 -8.78 -10.39
N LEU A 42 37.50 -8.37 -9.92
CA LEU A 42 37.94 -6.97 -9.99
C LEU A 42 38.39 -6.61 -11.42
N SER A 43 37.70 -5.65 -12.04
CA SER A 43 38.21 -4.92 -13.20
C SER A 43 39.05 -3.72 -12.75
N ASN A 44 40.06 -3.31 -13.54
CA ASN A 44 40.90 -2.12 -13.31
C ASN A 44 40.12 -0.80 -13.09
N LYS A 45 38.84 -0.74 -13.49
CA LYS A 45 37.95 0.41 -13.20
C LYS A 45 37.43 0.44 -11.76
N ASN A 46 37.41 -0.69 -11.07
CA ASN A 46 36.88 -0.82 -9.70
C ASN A 46 37.92 -0.42 -8.63
N ALA A 47 39.21 -0.55 -8.92
CA ALA A 47 40.29 -0.15 -8.00
C ALA A 47 40.27 1.37 -7.70
N LYS A 48 40.19 2.21 -8.74
CA LYS A 48 40.06 3.68 -8.58
C LYS A 48 38.76 4.10 -7.86
N PHE A 49 37.76 3.22 -7.82
CA PHE A 49 36.50 3.46 -7.14
C PHE A 49 36.59 3.08 -5.66
N ALA A 50 37.24 1.95 -5.35
CA ALA A 50 37.59 1.57 -3.98
C ALA A 50 38.44 2.65 -3.30
N ASP A 51 39.49 3.14 -3.98
CA ASP A 51 40.35 4.21 -3.46
C ASP A 51 39.58 5.50 -3.11
N LYS A 52 38.48 5.79 -3.82
CA LYS A 52 37.67 6.99 -3.56
C LYS A 52 36.70 6.82 -2.41
N LEU A 53 36.19 5.61 -2.18
CA LEU A 53 35.26 5.32 -1.09
C LEU A 53 35.98 5.14 0.25
N SER A 54 37.23 4.67 0.21
CA SER A 54 38.05 4.43 1.39
C SER A 54 38.67 5.69 2.00
N MET A 55 38.57 6.84 1.31
CA MET A 55 39.03 8.12 1.85
C MET A 55 38.01 8.68 2.84
N ILE A 56 38.37 8.73 4.12
CA ILE A 56 37.55 9.19 5.23
C ILE A 56 38.29 10.26 6.06
N PRO A 57 37.59 11.13 6.81
CA PRO A 57 38.23 12.07 7.73
C PRO A 57 39.09 11.34 8.79
N LYS A 58 40.16 11.98 9.26
CA LYS A 58 41.17 11.35 10.12
C LYS A 58 40.61 10.90 11.47
N SER A 59 39.69 11.65 12.07
CA SER A 59 39.08 11.31 13.36
C SER A 59 37.78 10.50 13.22
N ALA A 60 37.39 10.13 12.01
CA ALA A 60 36.13 9.43 11.78
C ALA A 60 36.12 8.02 12.37
N GLU A 61 35.01 7.69 13.04
CA GLU A 61 34.69 6.36 13.54
C GLU A 61 33.94 5.56 12.45
N LEU A 62 34.23 4.26 12.33
CA LEU A 62 33.54 3.37 11.41
C LEU A 62 32.53 2.51 12.14
N LEU A 63 31.25 2.73 11.83
CA LEU A 63 30.15 1.85 12.19
C LEU A 63 29.95 0.84 11.07
N TRP A 64 29.62 -0.41 11.42
CA TRP A 64 29.45 -1.49 10.45
C TRP A 64 28.03 -2.02 10.46
N SER A 65 27.44 -2.15 9.28
CA SER A 65 26.17 -2.85 9.07
C SER A 65 26.37 -4.09 8.21
N ASN A 66 25.71 -5.19 8.57
CA ASN A 66 25.59 -6.41 7.79
C ASN A 66 24.27 -6.39 7.01
N CYS A 67 24.35 -5.94 5.75
CA CYS A 67 23.25 -5.95 4.81
C CYS A 67 23.10 -7.31 4.13
N CYS A 68 21.87 -7.75 3.87
CA CYS A 68 21.60 -8.97 3.12
C CYS A 68 20.97 -8.61 1.78
N LEU A 69 21.64 -8.96 0.67
CA LEU A 69 21.17 -8.68 -0.68
C LEU A 69 21.20 -9.96 -1.51
N ASN A 70 20.03 -10.41 -1.97
CA ASN A 70 19.84 -11.67 -2.71
C ASN A 70 20.43 -12.91 -1.98
N GLY A 71 20.26 -12.97 -0.65
CA GLY A 71 20.79 -14.05 0.19
C GLY A 71 22.30 -14.00 0.45
N LYS A 72 22.98 -12.92 0.04
CA LYS A 72 24.41 -12.71 0.28
C LYS A 72 24.62 -11.64 1.34
N GLN A 73 25.41 -11.97 2.35
CA GLN A 73 25.74 -11.07 3.46
C GLN A 73 26.87 -10.14 3.04
N ILE A 74 26.67 -8.83 3.20
CA ILE A 74 27.58 -7.77 2.78
C ILE A 74 27.81 -6.84 3.96
N ARG A 75 29.08 -6.55 4.28
CA ARG A 75 29.41 -5.50 5.25
C ARG A 75 29.50 -4.15 4.57
N ILE A 76 28.73 -3.19 5.09
CA ILE A 76 28.70 -1.81 4.61
C ILE A 76 29.26 -0.91 5.71
N PRO A 77 30.29 -0.09 5.39
CA PRO A 77 30.80 0.89 6.33
C PRO A 77 29.90 2.12 6.36
N VAL A 78 29.64 2.62 7.56
CA VAL A 78 28.98 3.89 7.84
C VAL A 78 29.96 4.78 8.59
N VAL A 79 30.26 5.95 8.03
CA VAL A 79 31.28 6.85 8.56
C VAL A 79 30.62 7.83 9.53
N ARG A 80 31.08 7.85 10.77
CA ARG A 80 30.64 8.80 11.79
C ARG A 80 31.76 9.78 12.10
N LEU A 81 31.44 11.06 12.05
CA LEU A 81 32.34 12.13 12.48
C LEU A 81 31.59 12.99 13.51
N HIS A 82 32.00 12.91 14.77
CA HIS A 82 31.30 13.53 15.91
C HIS A 82 29.80 13.16 15.96
N ASN A 83 28.92 14.15 15.72
CA ASN A 83 27.46 14.02 15.70
C ASN A 83 26.90 13.88 14.27
N VAL A 84 27.75 13.76 13.24
CA VAL A 84 27.33 13.61 11.84
C VAL A 84 27.61 12.20 11.38
N ILE A 85 26.62 11.57 10.75
CA ILE A 85 26.71 10.19 10.24
C ILE A 85 26.46 10.21 8.74
N ALA A 86 27.42 9.70 7.98
CA ALA A 86 27.35 9.53 6.53
C ALA A 86 26.80 8.16 6.19
N LEU A 87 25.52 8.11 5.83
CA LEU A 87 24.84 6.91 5.36
C LEU A 87 25.14 6.61 3.87
N PRO A 88 25.04 5.35 3.44
CA PRO A 88 25.20 4.97 2.05
C PRO A 88 24.21 5.69 1.12
N GLY A 89 24.68 6.15 -0.04
CA GLY A 89 23.82 6.87 -1.00
C GLY A 89 22.86 5.98 -1.81
N VAL A 90 22.90 4.66 -1.63
CA VAL A 90 21.97 3.73 -2.30
C VAL A 90 20.83 3.44 -1.31
N PRO A 91 19.55 3.69 -1.67
CA PRO A 91 18.42 3.62 -0.74
C PRO A 91 18.35 2.32 0.08
N ILE A 92 18.43 1.15 -0.58
CA ILE A 92 18.34 -0.15 0.11
C ILE A 92 19.45 -0.36 1.14
N PHE A 93 20.66 0.17 0.88
CA PHE A 93 21.77 0.11 1.81
C PHE A 93 21.63 1.16 2.92
N CYS A 94 21.04 2.30 2.62
CA CYS A 94 20.73 3.34 3.60
C CYS A 94 19.74 2.82 4.64
N GLU A 95 18.61 2.25 4.18
CA GLU A 95 17.56 1.71 5.04
C GLU A 95 18.08 0.60 5.96
N GLN A 96 18.73 -0.42 5.37
CA GLN A 96 19.30 -1.53 6.14
C GLN A 96 20.39 -1.08 7.11
N ALA A 97 21.29 -0.18 6.67
CA ALA A 97 22.33 0.33 7.55
C ALA A 97 21.74 1.13 8.71
N PHE A 98 20.73 1.97 8.45
CA PHE A 98 20.05 2.75 9.47
C PHE A 98 19.39 1.84 10.51
N ASP A 99 18.69 0.80 10.10
CA ASP A 99 18.01 -0.12 11.02
C ASP A 99 18.94 -0.88 11.95
N GLU A 100 20.15 -1.21 11.50
CA GLU A 100 21.15 -1.92 12.32
C GLU A 100 21.91 -0.98 13.25
N ILE A 101 22.21 0.25 12.80
CA ILE A 101 22.97 1.22 13.60
C ILE A 101 22.09 2.08 14.50
N LYS A 102 20.76 2.12 14.31
CA LYS A 102 19.88 3.03 15.08
C LYS A 102 20.04 2.89 16.59
N GLY A 103 20.27 1.68 17.10
CA GLY A 103 20.50 1.45 18.54
C GLY A 103 21.87 1.96 19.05
N GLN A 104 22.82 2.17 18.15
CA GLN A 104 24.14 2.74 18.45
C GLN A 104 24.16 4.27 18.27
N VAL A 105 23.30 4.77 17.36
CA VAL A 105 23.21 6.19 17.00
C VAL A 105 22.28 6.96 17.94
N PHE A 106 21.14 6.36 18.30
CA PHE A 106 20.11 7.02 19.10
C PHE A 106 20.16 6.49 20.55
N PRO A 107 20.39 7.35 21.56
CA PRO A 107 20.30 6.93 22.94
C PRO A 107 18.88 6.45 23.28
N LEU A 108 18.78 5.41 24.12
CA LEU A 108 17.50 4.79 24.55
C LEU A 108 16.54 5.77 25.27
N SER A 109 17.00 6.97 25.64
CA SER A 109 16.25 7.99 26.39
C SER A 109 15.59 9.06 25.51
N LEU A 110 15.57 8.89 24.18
CA LEU A 110 14.92 9.87 23.30
C LEU A 110 13.41 9.85 23.50
N LYS A 111 12.85 11.03 23.75
CA LYS A 111 11.40 11.21 23.75
C LYS A 111 10.90 11.12 22.30
N PRO A 112 9.78 10.42 22.04
CA PRO A 112 9.19 10.39 20.71
C PRO A 112 8.77 11.80 20.30
N LEU A 113 9.18 12.22 19.11
CA LEU A 113 8.70 13.44 18.48
C LEU A 113 7.25 13.23 18.04
N PHE A 114 6.37 14.20 18.34
CA PHE A 114 5.04 14.23 17.76
C PHE A 114 5.13 14.79 16.35
N SER A 115 4.61 14.05 15.37
CA SER A 115 4.48 14.50 13.99
C SER A 115 3.13 14.07 13.46
N GLU A 116 2.34 15.01 12.97
CA GLU A 116 1.05 14.73 12.36
C GLU A 116 0.90 15.48 11.03
N THR A 117 0.32 14.81 10.05
CA THR A 117 0.13 15.33 8.70
C THR A 117 -1.36 15.47 8.39
N LEU A 118 -1.76 16.66 7.95
CA LEU A 118 -3.13 16.98 7.54
C LEU A 118 -3.15 17.37 6.05
N TYR A 119 -4.29 17.12 5.40
CA TYR A 119 -4.48 17.43 3.98
C TYR A 119 -5.75 18.23 3.79
N THR A 120 -5.73 19.23 2.91
CA THR A 120 -6.91 20.04 2.58
C THR A 120 -7.11 20.20 1.08
N SER A 121 -8.37 20.27 0.68
CA SER A 121 -8.81 20.59 -0.68
C SER A 121 -8.67 22.09 -1.03
N GLN A 122 -8.34 22.94 -0.06
CA GLN A 122 -8.12 24.37 -0.29
C GLN A 122 -6.68 24.71 -0.67
N ASP A 123 -6.54 25.74 -1.50
CA ASP A 123 -5.26 26.39 -1.76
C ASP A 123 -4.79 27.17 -0.52
N GLU A 124 -3.51 27.05 -0.19
CA GLU A 124 -2.88 27.67 0.98
C GLU A 124 -3.27 29.14 1.18
N LEU A 125 -3.29 29.93 0.09
CA LEU A 125 -3.59 31.36 0.12
C LEU A 125 -4.93 31.71 0.80
N LYS A 126 -5.89 30.77 0.85
CA LYS A 126 -7.20 31.00 1.44
C LYS A 126 -7.20 30.99 2.97
N PHE A 127 -6.28 30.24 3.58
CA PHE A 127 -6.23 30.05 5.03
C PHE A 127 -4.89 30.45 5.65
N ALA A 128 -3.91 30.88 4.85
CA ALA A 128 -2.57 31.27 5.29
C ALA A 128 -2.59 32.28 6.45
N GLN A 129 -3.42 33.34 6.37
CA GLN A 129 -3.50 34.34 7.43
C GLN A 129 -3.99 33.77 8.77
N GLN A 130 -4.94 32.85 8.73
CA GLN A 130 -5.46 32.19 9.93
C GLN A 130 -4.47 31.16 10.45
N LEU A 131 -3.79 30.41 9.57
CA LEU A 131 -2.74 29.48 9.93
C LEU A 131 -1.57 30.19 10.61
N SER A 132 -1.15 31.38 10.13
CA SER A 132 -0.11 32.17 10.79
C SER A 132 -0.52 32.59 12.21
N LYS A 133 -1.80 32.91 12.46
CA LYS A 133 -2.29 33.20 13.81
C LYS A 133 -2.22 31.96 14.72
N ILE A 134 -2.47 30.77 14.18
CA ILE A 134 -2.31 29.51 14.93
C ILE A 134 -0.83 29.29 15.23
N ALA A 135 0.04 29.40 14.22
CA ALA A 135 1.48 29.24 14.39
C ALA A 135 2.05 30.18 15.46
N SER A 136 1.64 31.46 15.49
CA SER A 136 2.07 32.40 16.54
C SER A 136 1.58 32.04 17.95
N ARG A 137 0.48 31.28 18.11
CA ARG A 137 0.02 30.80 19.43
C ARG A 137 0.91 29.69 19.99
N TYR A 138 1.54 28.91 19.10
CA TYR A 138 2.37 27.76 19.45
C TYR A 138 3.86 28.01 19.15
N ASP A 139 4.26 29.27 19.01
CA ASP A 139 5.62 29.66 18.64
C ASP A 139 6.65 29.09 19.63
N GLY A 140 7.71 28.48 19.08
CA GLY A 140 8.74 27.79 19.85
C GLY A 140 8.34 26.44 20.46
N VAL A 141 7.11 25.96 20.24
CA VAL A 141 6.62 24.67 20.77
C VAL A 141 6.16 23.72 19.66
N VAL A 142 5.51 24.24 18.63
CA VAL A 142 5.02 23.46 17.48
C VAL A 142 5.49 24.11 16.18
N GLU A 143 6.17 23.35 15.34
CA GLU A 143 6.52 23.75 13.98
C GLU A 143 5.38 23.35 13.04
N ILE A 144 4.81 24.34 12.34
CA ILE A 144 3.71 24.12 11.39
C ILE A 144 4.24 24.42 9.98
N GLY A 145 4.46 23.36 9.20
CA GLY A 145 4.84 23.43 7.79
C GLY A 145 3.62 23.38 6.88
N SER A 146 3.61 24.22 5.83
CA SER A 146 2.57 24.27 4.81
C SER A 146 3.18 24.09 3.43
N TYR A 147 2.66 23.12 2.68
CA TYR A 147 3.21 22.66 1.41
C TYR A 147 2.11 22.56 0.34
N PRO A 148 1.98 23.56 -0.54
CA PRO A 148 1.05 23.49 -1.66
C PRO A 148 1.52 22.43 -2.66
N VAL A 149 0.59 21.58 -3.11
CA VAL A 149 0.87 20.50 -4.06
C VAL A 149 0.20 20.81 -5.39
N ILE A 150 1.03 20.88 -6.43
CA ILE A 150 0.58 21.09 -7.81
C ILE A 150 0.24 19.72 -8.41
N ASN A 151 -0.88 19.64 -9.14
CA ASN A 151 -1.33 18.44 -9.87
C ASN A 151 -1.73 17.22 -9.01
N ASN A 152 -2.32 17.44 -7.83
CA ASN A 152 -2.99 16.36 -7.10
C ASN A 152 -4.51 16.54 -7.16
N SER A 153 -5.23 15.49 -7.58
CA SER A 153 -6.69 15.50 -7.67
C SER A 153 -7.39 15.34 -6.32
N SER A 154 -6.69 14.80 -5.33
CA SER A 154 -7.27 14.45 -4.02
C SER A 154 -7.18 15.61 -3.03
N PHE A 155 -6.08 16.34 -2.99
CA PHE A 155 -5.88 17.48 -2.10
C PHE A 155 -4.99 18.55 -2.77
N LYS A 156 -4.99 19.76 -2.21
CA LYS A 156 -4.23 20.90 -2.74
C LYS A 156 -3.10 21.36 -1.84
N THR A 157 -3.25 21.23 -0.53
CA THR A 157 -2.21 21.63 0.44
C THR A 157 -2.00 20.54 1.47
N LYS A 158 -0.73 20.22 1.75
CA LYS A 158 -0.28 19.32 2.82
C LYS A 158 0.24 20.18 3.99
N LEU A 159 -0.23 19.90 5.19
CA LEU A 159 0.23 20.53 6.43
C LEU A 159 0.93 19.49 7.28
N ILE A 160 2.09 19.84 7.85
CA ILE A 160 2.85 18.98 8.77
C ILE A 160 3.02 19.75 10.07
N LEU A 161 2.65 19.12 11.18
CA LEU A 161 2.76 19.69 12.52
C LEU A 161 3.73 18.82 13.34
N ASP A 162 4.87 19.39 13.69
CA ASP A 162 5.93 18.73 14.45
C ASP A 162 6.09 19.38 15.83
N SER A 163 6.23 18.58 16.89
CA SER A 163 6.44 19.08 18.25
C SER A 163 7.18 18.09 19.14
N GLU A 164 7.99 18.61 20.07
CA GLU A 164 8.58 17.80 21.15
C GLU A 164 7.56 17.37 22.21
N SER A 165 6.41 18.03 22.28
CA SER A 165 5.33 17.76 23.23
C SER A 165 4.10 17.22 22.52
N ALA A 166 3.73 15.97 22.80
CA ALA A 166 2.53 15.36 22.22
C ALA A 166 1.23 16.05 22.65
N GLU A 167 1.20 16.70 23.82
CA GLU A 167 0.02 17.46 24.28
C GLU A 167 -0.16 18.75 23.48
N SER A 168 0.92 19.52 23.31
CA SER A 168 0.91 20.76 22.53
C SER A 168 0.69 20.50 21.04
N GLY A 169 1.31 19.44 20.50
CA GLY A 169 1.09 19.00 19.13
C GLY A 169 -0.37 18.65 18.85
N ARG A 170 -1.02 17.86 19.72
CA ARG A 170 -2.46 17.54 19.58
C ARG A 170 -3.35 18.78 19.66
N ALA A 171 -3.08 19.70 20.59
CA ALA A 171 -3.85 20.94 20.69
C ALA A 171 -3.75 21.80 19.42
N ALA A 172 -2.55 21.89 18.84
CA ALA A 172 -2.35 22.60 17.57
C ALA A 172 -3.05 21.91 16.40
N VAL A 173 -3.04 20.58 16.36
CA VAL A 173 -3.79 19.79 15.36
C VAL A 173 -5.29 20.06 15.47
N ASP A 174 -5.86 20.05 16.68
CA ASP A 174 -7.28 20.35 16.89
C ASP A 174 -7.66 21.75 16.42
N ASP A 175 -6.83 22.76 16.70
CA ASP A 175 -6.99 24.13 16.20
C ASP A 175 -6.97 24.19 14.66
N VAL A 176 -6.06 23.46 14.01
CA VAL A 176 -5.96 23.41 12.54
C VAL A 176 -7.14 22.64 11.93
N ILE A 177 -7.59 21.55 12.55
CA ILE A 177 -8.79 20.81 12.13
C ILE A 177 -10.02 21.72 12.21
N MET A 178 -10.17 22.50 13.30
CA MET A 178 -11.24 23.49 13.42
C MET A 178 -11.18 24.57 12.35
N LEU A 179 -9.98 25.02 11.97
CA LEU A 179 -9.80 25.99 10.88
C LEU A 179 -10.22 25.41 9.52
N LEU A 180 -9.80 24.18 9.22
CA LEU A 180 -10.04 23.55 7.91
C LEU A 180 -11.49 23.06 7.76
N GLY A 181 -12.12 22.63 8.84
CA GLY A 181 -13.51 22.15 8.87
C GLY A 181 -13.80 21.16 7.74
N ASP A 182 -14.82 21.47 6.93
CA ASP A 182 -15.28 20.63 5.82
C ASP A 182 -14.27 20.45 4.68
N THR A 183 -13.17 21.20 4.69
CA THR A 183 -12.15 21.11 3.63
C THR A 183 -11.04 20.14 3.92
N LEU A 184 -11.02 19.58 5.13
CA LEU A 184 -10.12 18.51 5.52
C LEU A 184 -10.38 17.27 4.65
N VAL A 185 -9.32 16.72 4.08
CA VAL A 185 -9.36 15.54 3.22
C VAL A 185 -8.59 14.42 3.89
N TYR A 186 -9.17 13.22 3.91
CA TYR A 186 -8.41 12.02 4.23
C TYR A 186 -7.53 11.66 3.04
N TYR A 187 -6.23 11.59 3.25
CA TYR A 187 -5.27 11.13 2.24
C TYR A 187 -4.23 10.21 2.86
N ASP A 188 -3.89 9.17 2.12
CA ASP A 188 -2.95 8.13 2.50
C ASP A 188 -2.22 7.67 1.25
N ASP A 189 -0.89 7.78 1.26
CA ASP A 189 -0.02 7.38 0.16
C ASP A 189 0.34 5.89 0.21
N GLU A 190 0.21 5.25 1.37
CA GLU A 190 0.56 3.84 1.60
C GLU A 190 -0.57 3.07 2.29
N PRO A 191 -1.78 3.01 1.72
CA PRO A 191 -2.93 2.38 2.38
C PRO A 191 -2.77 0.87 2.62
N TRP A 192 -1.80 0.21 1.98
CA TRP A 192 -1.46 -1.20 2.18
C TRP A 192 -0.58 -1.44 3.42
N ILE A 193 -0.13 -0.39 4.13
CA ILE A 193 0.61 -0.50 5.39
C ILE A 193 -0.34 -0.22 6.55
N ASP A 194 -0.28 -1.00 7.64
CA ASP A 194 -1.18 -0.88 8.81
C ASP A 194 -2.66 -0.91 8.40
N THR A 195 -2.99 -1.86 7.52
CA THR A 195 -4.31 -1.95 6.89
C THR A 195 -5.43 -2.02 7.91
N SER A 196 -5.21 -2.72 9.03
CA SER A 196 -6.22 -2.96 10.07
C SER A 196 -6.65 -1.66 10.73
N THR A 197 -5.70 -0.85 11.21
CA THR A 197 -6.00 0.43 11.87
C THR A 197 -6.64 1.41 10.89
N LYS A 198 -6.11 1.49 9.67
CA LYS A 198 -6.65 2.38 8.61
C LYS A 198 -8.05 1.99 8.20
N PHE A 199 -8.31 0.69 8.05
CA PHE A 199 -9.64 0.17 7.73
C PHE A 199 -10.64 0.40 8.86
N SER A 200 -10.27 0.20 10.13
CA SER A 200 -11.15 0.49 11.27
C SER A 200 -11.59 1.95 11.29
N LYS A 201 -10.64 2.88 11.15
CA LYS A 201 -10.94 4.32 11.06
C LYS A 201 -11.83 4.64 9.86
N TYR A 202 -11.57 4.03 8.70
CA TYR A 202 -12.42 4.18 7.51
C TYR A 202 -13.84 3.67 7.74
N ARG A 203 -13.99 2.47 8.32
CA ARG A 203 -15.27 1.86 8.63
C ARG A 203 -16.10 2.71 9.58
N GLU A 204 -15.48 3.30 10.61
CA GLU A 204 -16.13 4.24 11.53
C GLU A 204 -16.64 5.50 10.81
N ARG A 205 -15.82 6.10 9.94
CA ARG A 205 -16.22 7.25 9.11
C ARG A 205 -17.37 6.94 8.16
N GLU A 206 -17.45 5.72 7.65
CA GLU A 206 -18.51 5.32 6.71
C GLU A 206 -19.78 4.83 7.42
N LEU A 207 -19.67 4.35 8.66
CA LEU A 207 -20.82 3.90 9.44
C LEU A 207 -21.81 5.02 9.73
N SER A 208 -21.31 6.24 9.96
CA SER A 208 -22.13 7.44 10.16
C SER A 208 -22.83 7.91 8.87
N LYS A 209 -22.30 7.56 7.69
CA LYS A 209 -22.82 8.00 6.39
C LYS A 209 -23.77 7.00 5.76
N ASN A 210 -23.39 5.72 5.75
CA ASN A 210 -24.10 4.66 5.03
C ASN A 210 -23.93 3.30 5.70
N SER A 211 -24.79 3.00 6.65
CA SER A 211 -24.80 1.71 7.35
C SER A 211 -24.98 0.51 6.42
N ALA A 212 -25.75 0.64 5.34
CA ALA A 212 -25.96 -0.45 4.38
C ALA A 212 -24.71 -0.79 3.56
N TYR A 213 -23.84 0.20 3.30
CA TYR A 213 -22.54 -0.01 2.69
C TYR A 213 -21.59 -0.74 3.65
N VAL A 214 -21.54 -0.31 4.92
CA VAL A 214 -20.72 -0.98 5.95
C VAL A 214 -21.14 -2.44 6.15
N LEU A 215 -22.43 -2.75 6.11
CA LEU A 215 -22.88 -4.15 6.17
C LEU A 215 -22.33 -5.00 5.02
N ARG A 216 -22.23 -4.47 3.81
CA ARG A 216 -21.65 -5.17 2.65
C ARG A 216 -20.12 -5.27 2.71
N LEU A 217 -19.46 -4.31 3.38
CA LEU A 217 -18.03 -4.40 3.71
C LEU A 217 -17.79 -5.56 4.69
N ASP A 218 -18.55 -5.61 5.78
CA ASP A 218 -18.44 -6.64 6.80
C ASP A 218 -18.74 -8.03 6.24
N GLU A 219 -19.76 -8.15 5.38
CA GLU A 219 -20.11 -9.38 4.68
C GLU A 219 -18.95 -9.89 3.80
N ALA A 220 -18.31 -9.01 3.03
CA ALA A 220 -17.15 -9.37 2.21
C ALA A 220 -15.97 -9.86 3.06
N LEU A 221 -15.67 -9.18 4.17
CA LEU A 221 -14.63 -9.62 5.11
C LEU A 221 -14.97 -10.96 5.76
N GLN A 222 -16.24 -11.18 6.11
CA GLN A 222 -16.68 -12.46 6.68
C GLN A 222 -16.54 -13.61 5.68
N VAL A 223 -16.80 -13.38 4.39
CA VAL A 223 -16.55 -14.40 3.34
C VAL A 223 -15.05 -14.73 3.25
N LEU A 224 -14.18 -13.72 3.31
CA LEU A 224 -12.72 -13.91 3.30
C LEU A 224 -12.25 -14.70 4.53
N ARG A 225 -12.65 -14.28 5.74
CA ARG A 225 -12.29 -14.95 7.00
C ARG A 225 -12.73 -16.42 7.00
N ARG A 226 -13.98 -16.71 6.64
CA ARG A 226 -14.49 -18.10 6.52
C ARG A 226 -13.71 -18.93 5.50
N THR A 227 -13.19 -18.30 4.44
CA THR A 227 -12.40 -19.00 3.42
C THR A 227 -11.02 -19.38 3.98
N ILE A 228 -10.36 -18.45 4.68
CA ILE A 228 -9.04 -18.65 5.31
C ILE A 228 -9.12 -19.61 6.50
N GLU A 229 -10.22 -19.60 7.26
CA GLU A 229 -10.47 -20.58 8.33
C GLU A 229 -10.60 -22.01 7.78
N ARG A 230 -11.14 -22.16 6.56
CA ARG A 230 -11.40 -23.46 5.94
C ARG A 230 -10.25 -24.00 5.11
N TYR A 231 -9.46 -23.13 4.49
CA TYR A 231 -8.35 -23.50 3.63
C TYR A 231 -7.10 -22.74 4.08
N PRO A 232 -5.96 -23.43 4.28
CA PRO A 232 -4.71 -22.76 4.59
C PRO A 232 -4.31 -21.81 3.45
N LEU A 233 -3.54 -20.77 3.79
CA LEU A 233 -3.25 -19.67 2.88
C LEU A 233 -2.56 -20.13 1.57
N ASP A 234 -1.77 -21.21 1.63
CA ASP A 234 -1.10 -21.80 0.47
C ASP A 234 -2.05 -22.50 -0.53
N GLN A 235 -3.30 -22.76 -0.12
CA GLN A 235 -4.36 -23.30 -0.96
C GLN A 235 -5.30 -22.21 -1.51
N ILE A 236 -5.06 -20.94 -1.16
CA ILE A 236 -5.87 -19.80 -1.60
C ILE A 236 -5.05 -18.96 -2.59
N ALA A 237 -5.62 -18.66 -3.76
CA ALA A 237 -4.99 -17.78 -4.73
C ALA A 237 -5.94 -16.67 -5.19
N LEU A 238 -5.44 -15.45 -5.33
CA LEU A 238 -6.20 -14.32 -5.86
C LEU A 238 -6.05 -14.24 -7.39
N SER A 239 -7.17 -14.22 -8.12
CA SER A 239 -7.15 -13.87 -9.54
C SER A 239 -7.07 -12.35 -9.69
N PHE A 240 -5.92 -11.83 -10.07
CA PHE A 240 -5.64 -10.39 -10.15
C PHE A 240 -5.28 -9.97 -11.58
N ASN A 241 -6.04 -9.01 -12.13
CA ASN A 241 -5.84 -8.49 -13.49
C ASN A 241 -5.62 -6.98 -13.53
N GLY A 242 -5.40 -6.34 -12.38
CA GLY A 242 -5.23 -4.89 -12.27
C GLY A 242 -6.52 -4.07 -12.43
N GLY A 243 -7.68 -4.70 -12.60
CA GLY A 243 -8.96 -4.01 -12.65
C GLY A 243 -9.44 -3.57 -11.26
N LYS A 244 -10.24 -2.50 -11.21
CA LYS A 244 -10.78 -1.89 -9.97
C LYS A 244 -11.39 -2.92 -8.98
N ASP A 245 -12.13 -3.90 -9.49
CA ASP A 245 -12.88 -4.84 -8.66
C ASP A 245 -11.93 -5.84 -7.97
N CYS A 246 -10.92 -6.33 -8.68
CA CYS A 246 -9.90 -7.20 -8.08
C CYS A 246 -8.90 -6.43 -7.20
N THR A 247 -8.70 -5.13 -7.44
CA THR A 247 -7.92 -4.25 -6.56
C THR A 247 -8.58 -4.05 -5.20
N VAL A 248 -9.90 -3.81 -5.16
CA VAL A 248 -10.64 -3.79 -3.90
C VAL A 248 -10.53 -5.12 -3.17
N LEU A 249 -10.70 -6.23 -3.90
CA LEU A 249 -10.59 -7.56 -3.33
C LEU A 249 -9.18 -7.86 -2.80
N LEU A 250 -8.13 -7.44 -3.51
CA LEU A 250 -6.74 -7.53 -3.06
C LEU A 250 -6.56 -6.81 -1.72
N HIS A 251 -7.07 -5.58 -1.61
CA HIS A 251 -6.96 -4.80 -0.39
C HIS A 251 -7.69 -5.44 0.80
N LEU A 252 -8.93 -5.90 0.60
CA LEU A 252 -9.68 -6.62 1.63
C LEU A 252 -9.02 -7.94 2.02
N PHE A 253 -8.44 -8.66 1.05
CA PHE A 253 -7.73 -9.90 1.34
C PHE A 253 -6.46 -9.65 2.15
N ARG A 254 -5.65 -8.66 1.76
CA ARG A 254 -4.46 -8.23 2.51
C ARG A 254 -4.80 -7.88 3.95
N LEU A 255 -5.85 -7.08 4.14
CA LEU A 255 -6.36 -6.73 5.47
C LEU A 255 -6.63 -7.96 6.34
N VAL A 256 -7.35 -8.96 5.84
CA VAL A 256 -7.64 -10.17 6.62
C VAL A 256 -6.38 -10.99 6.90
N VAL A 257 -5.43 -11.04 5.98
CA VAL A 257 -4.16 -11.74 6.19
C VAL A 257 -3.30 -11.00 7.23
N ASP A 258 -3.27 -9.68 7.22
CA ASP A 258 -2.55 -8.86 8.21
C ASP A 258 -3.13 -9.04 9.61
N GLU A 259 -4.46 -9.08 9.75
CA GLU A 259 -5.14 -9.35 11.02
C GLU A 259 -4.81 -10.74 11.59
N LEU A 260 -4.67 -11.77 10.74
CA LEU A 260 -4.56 -13.16 11.17
C LEU A 260 -3.12 -13.67 11.27
N PHE A 261 -2.23 -13.22 10.38
CA PHE A 261 -0.89 -13.76 10.22
C PHE A 261 0.21 -12.69 10.23
N GLY A 262 -0.14 -11.42 10.09
CA GLY A 262 0.79 -10.29 10.06
C GLY A 262 1.22 -9.86 8.64
N PRO A 263 1.84 -8.67 8.53
CA PRO A 263 2.12 -8.00 7.25
C PRO A 263 3.21 -8.70 6.41
N GLU A 264 4.14 -9.39 7.06
CA GLU A 264 5.26 -10.08 6.40
C GLU A 264 4.84 -11.33 5.61
N VAL A 265 3.62 -11.82 5.85
CA VAL A 265 3.13 -13.05 5.20
C VAL A 265 2.72 -12.76 3.76
N GLU A 266 3.38 -13.46 2.84
CA GLU A 266 3.11 -13.37 1.41
C GLU A 266 1.72 -13.90 1.06
N ILE A 267 1.04 -13.23 0.12
CA ILE A 267 -0.20 -13.72 -0.48
C ILE A 267 0.06 -14.23 -1.90
N GLN A 268 -0.67 -15.26 -2.31
CA GLN A 268 -0.56 -15.81 -3.66
C GLN A 268 -1.55 -15.15 -4.61
N GLY A 269 -1.04 -14.67 -5.74
CA GLY A 269 -1.83 -14.12 -6.82
C GLY A 269 -1.49 -14.76 -8.16
N PHE A 270 -2.43 -14.74 -9.08
CA PHE A 270 -2.16 -15.08 -10.47
C PHE A 270 -2.92 -14.19 -11.44
N HIS A 271 -2.33 -14.06 -12.63
CA HIS A 271 -2.90 -13.31 -13.74
C HIS A 271 -2.98 -14.21 -14.97
N ILE A 272 -4.16 -14.26 -15.59
CA ILE A 272 -4.33 -14.95 -16.87
C ILE A 272 -4.17 -13.94 -18.00
N VAL A 273 -3.06 -14.07 -18.73
CA VAL A 273 -2.69 -13.15 -19.80
C VAL A 273 -3.36 -13.62 -21.09
N CYS A 274 -4.30 -12.82 -21.57
CA CYS A 274 -5.05 -13.10 -22.80
C CYS A 274 -4.98 -11.89 -23.74
N GLY A 275 -4.25 -12.06 -24.84
CA GLY A 275 -4.13 -11.04 -25.88
C GLY A 275 -3.25 -9.86 -25.48
N ASP A 276 -3.45 -8.74 -26.18
CA ASP A 276 -2.68 -7.51 -25.99
C ASP A 276 -3.22 -6.68 -24.82
N GLN A 277 -2.35 -6.36 -23.86
CA GLN A 277 -2.67 -5.64 -22.63
C GLN A 277 -2.10 -4.23 -22.66
N PHE A 278 -2.73 -3.33 -21.90
CA PHE A 278 -2.22 -1.98 -21.73
C PHE A 278 -0.94 -2.00 -20.89
N PRO A 279 0.16 -1.35 -21.33
CA PRO A 279 1.38 -1.22 -20.51
C PRO A 279 1.12 -0.63 -19.12
N GLU A 280 0.19 0.32 -19.02
CA GLU A 280 -0.23 0.94 -17.77
C GLU A 280 -0.88 -0.07 -16.81
N ALA A 281 -1.67 -1.01 -17.35
CA ALA A 281 -2.29 -2.06 -16.55
C ALA A 281 -1.24 -3.10 -16.10
N THR A 282 -0.30 -3.48 -16.97
CA THR A 282 0.82 -4.36 -16.62
C THR A 282 1.69 -3.74 -15.53
N GLN A 283 2.05 -2.46 -15.67
CA GLN A 283 2.84 -1.74 -14.68
C GLN A 283 2.10 -1.65 -13.34
N PHE A 284 0.80 -1.34 -13.37
CA PHE A 284 -0.02 -1.34 -12.17
C PHE A 284 -0.06 -2.70 -11.47
N ILE A 285 -0.12 -3.81 -12.22
CA ILE A 285 -0.09 -5.16 -11.63
C ILE A 285 1.23 -5.41 -10.90
N ILE A 286 2.36 -5.01 -11.49
CA ILE A 286 3.70 -5.16 -10.89
C ILE A 286 3.79 -4.34 -9.60
N ASP A 287 3.34 -3.09 -9.62
CA ASP A 287 3.42 -2.20 -8.45
C ASP A 287 2.47 -2.66 -7.34
N ALA A 288 1.25 -3.08 -7.68
CA ALA A 288 0.34 -3.68 -6.70
C ALA A 288 0.90 -4.98 -6.10
N ALA A 289 1.56 -5.82 -6.90
CA ALA A 289 2.17 -7.05 -6.39
C ALA A 289 3.26 -6.75 -5.35
N ARG A 290 4.10 -5.73 -5.61
CA ARG A 290 5.13 -5.27 -4.67
C ARG A 290 4.52 -4.70 -3.39
N ASN A 291 3.58 -3.77 -3.54
CA ASN A 291 3.00 -3.04 -2.41
C ASN A 291 2.23 -3.95 -1.45
N TYR A 292 1.56 -4.99 -1.96
CA TYR A 292 0.75 -5.90 -1.16
C TYR A 292 1.48 -7.18 -0.70
N ASN A 293 2.79 -7.26 -0.91
CA ASN A 293 3.59 -8.47 -0.64
C ASN A 293 2.96 -9.72 -1.29
N MET A 294 2.68 -9.62 -2.60
CA MET A 294 1.98 -10.65 -3.36
C MET A 294 2.90 -11.32 -4.37
N VAL A 295 2.98 -12.64 -4.31
CA VAL A 295 3.67 -13.46 -5.30
C VAL A 295 2.74 -13.67 -6.49
N MET A 296 3.02 -12.98 -7.59
CA MET A 296 2.23 -13.05 -8.83
C MET A 296 2.78 -14.09 -9.82
N THR A 297 1.92 -15.00 -10.26
CA THR A 297 2.21 -15.96 -11.34
C THR A 297 1.38 -15.69 -12.59
N GLU A 298 2.00 -15.75 -13.77
CA GLU A 298 1.30 -15.53 -15.03
C GLU A 298 1.00 -16.82 -15.79
N TYR A 299 -0.20 -16.90 -16.36
CA TYR A 299 -0.66 -18.04 -17.13
C TYR A 299 -1.22 -17.57 -18.49
N PRO A 300 -0.63 -17.97 -19.62
CA PRO A 300 -1.09 -17.53 -20.93
C PRO A 300 -2.37 -18.26 -21.38
N GLY A 301 -3.17 -17.56 -22.16
CA GLY A 301 -4.28 -18.11 -22.93
C GLY A 301 -5.67 -17.74 -22.41
N PRO A 302 -6.73 -18.28 -23.01
CA PRO A 302 -8.10 -18.04 -22.58
C PRO A 302 -8.33 -18.49 -21.13
N LEU A 303 -9.24 -17.83 -20.40
CA LEU A 303 -9.51 -18.07 -18.97
C LEU A 303 -9.55 -19.56 -18.58
N LYS A 304 -10.30 -20.39 -19.32
CA LYS A 304 -10.43 -21.83 -19.03
C LYS A 304 -9.12 -22.60 -19.21
N ALA A 305 -8.33 -22.26 -20.23
CA ALA A 305 -7.03 -22.87 -20.48
C ALA A 305 -5.99 -22.40 -19.46
N GLY A 306 -5.99 -21.10 -19.12
CA GLY A 306 -5.15 -20.52 -18.09
C GLY A 306 -5.38 -21.16 -16.72
N LEU A 307 -6.65 -21.36 -16.31
CA LEU A 307 -6.98 -22.06 -15.07
C LEU A 307 -6.57 -23.55 -15.09
N LYS A 308 -6.69 -24.24 -16.24
CA LYS A 308 -6.18 -25.62 -16.38
C LYS A 308 -4.66 -25.66 -16.16
N LEU A 309 -3.93 -24.71 -16.72
CA LEU A 309 -2.48 -24.62 -16.56
C LEU A 309 -2.09 -24.26 -15.13
N MET A 310 -2.81 -23.31 -14.50
CA MET A 310 -2.64 -22.96 -13.10
C MET A 310 -2.83 -24.18 -12.21
N LYS A 311 -3.95 -24.91 -12.36
CA LYS A 311 -4.21 -26.11 -11.55
C LYS A 311 -3.17 -27.21 -11.76
N LYS A 312 -2.56 -27.30 -12.95
CA LYS A 312 -1.46 -28.24 -13.23
C LYS A 312 -0.15 -27.83 -12.54
N ARG A 313 0.18 -26.53 -12.49
CA ARG A 313 1.42 -26.03 -11.88
C ARG A 313 1.32 -25.83 -10.36
N GLN A 314 0.13 -25.50 -9.87
CA GLN A 314 -0.19 -25.29 -8.46
C GLN A 314 -1.35 -26.22 -8.05
N PRO A 315 -1.11 -27.54 -7.94
CA PRO A 315 -2.16 -28.51 -7.63
C PRO A 315 -2.79 -28.29 -6.25
N ASN A 316 -2.05 -27.68 -5.32
CA ASN A 316 -2.49 -27.38 -3.96
C ASN A 316 -3.57 -26.29 -3.91
N VAL A 317 -3.67 -25.40 -4.90
CA VAL A 317 -4.66 -24.31 -4.89
C VAL A 317 -6.07 -24.90 -4.98
N VAL A 318 -6.88 -24.71 -3.95
CA VAL A 318 -8.27 -25.17 -3.87
C VAL A 318 -9.24 -24.02 -4.10
N ALA A 319 -9.02 -22.89 -3.43
CA ALA A 319 -9.89 -21.72 -3.48
C ALA A 319 -9.27 -20.60 -4.30
N VAL A 320 -10.07 -20.02 -5.20
CA VAL A 320 -9.68 -18.87 -6.02
C VAL A 320 -10.59 -17.70 -5.70
N LEU A 321 -9.99 -16.62 -5.21
CA LEU A 321 -10.67 -15.36 -4.95
C LEU A 321 -10.87 -14.61 -6.27
N LEU A 322 -12.10 -14.19 -6.55
CA LEU A 322 -12.52 -13.53 -7.78
C LEU A 322 -13.24 -12.21 -7.49
N GLY A 323 -12.79 -11.12 -8.11
CA GLY A 323 -13.42 -9.80 -8.03
C GLY A 323 -14.70 -9.65 -8.86
N SER A 324 -15.51 -10.71 -9.00
CA SER A 324 -16.72 -10.68 -9.83
C SER A 324 -17.93 -10.16 -9.03
N ARG A 325 -18.71 -9.27 -9.64
CA ARG A 325 -19.95 -8.72 -9.06
C ARG A 325 -21.17 -9.34 -9.74
N ALA A 326 -22.31 -9.34 -9.04
CA ALA A 326 -23.56 -9.92 -9.52
C ALA A 326 -24.12 -9.22 -10.77
N SER A 327 -23.72 -7.96 -10.98
CA SER A 327 -24.05 -7.15 -12.15
C SER A 327 -23.15 -7.43 -13.36
N ASP A 328 -22.06 -8.17 -13.20
CA ASP A 328 -21.18 -8.52 -14.31
C ASP A 328 -21.78 -9.66 -15.15
N PRO A 329 -21.50 -9.73 -16.47
CA PRO A 329 -22.06 -10.77 -17.36
C PRO A 329 -21.84 -12.21 -16.90
N ARG A 330 -20.76 -12.46 -16.14
CA ARG A 330 -20.43 -13.78 -15.55
C ARG A 330 -20.99 -13.96 -14.14
N GLY A 331 -21.06 -12.91 -13.33
CA GLY A 331 -21.65 -12.95 -12.00
C GLY A 331 -23.17 -13.14 -12.01
N ASN A 332 -23.82 -12.91 -13.15
CA ASN A 332 -25.22 -13.26 -13.32
C ASN A 332 -25.49 -14.77 -13.39
N ARG A 333 -24.46 -15.59 -13.61
CA ARG A 333 -24.57 -17.06 -13.72
C ARG A 333 -24.26 -17.81 -12.42
N MET A 334 -23.93 -17.10 -11.33
CA MET A 334 -23.73 -17.73 -10.02
C MET A 334 -25.05 -18.32 -9.53
N ARG A 335 -25.00 -19.53 -8.95
CA ARG A 335 -26.20 -20.22 -8.49
C ARG A 335 -26.81 -19.50 -7.28
N LEU A 336 -28.13 -19.54 -7.18
CA LEU A 336 -28.81 -19.15 -5.95
C LEU A 336 -28.45 -20.19 -4.88
N GLY A 337 -27.90 -19.71 -3.77
CA GLY A 337 -27.62 -20.48 -2.58
C GLY A 337 -28.49 -20.01 -1.42
N PHE A 338 -28.57 -20.86 -0.39
CA PHE A 338 -29.04 -20.41 0.91
C PHE A 338 -27.88 -19.68 1.58
N ASP A 339 -28.06 -18.40 1.84
CA ASP A 339 -27.12 -17.64 2.64
C ASP A 339 -27.63 -17.55 4.09
N GLU A 340 -26.85 -18.08 5.03
CA GLU A 340 -27.18 -18.10 6.46
C GLU A 340 -26.79 -16.79 7.18
N THR A 341 -26.34 -15.77 6.45
CA THR A 341 -25.70 -14.55 6.99
C THR A 341 -26.62 -13.60 7.76
N ARG A 342 -27.94 -13.75 7.70
CA ARG A 342 -28.89 -12.87 8.41
C ARG A 342 -29.77 -13.60 9.41
N SER A 343 -29.27 -13.73 10.64
CA SER A 343 -30.08 -14.04 11.82
C SER A 343 -30.50 -12.75 12.52
N PHE A 344 -31.81 -12.53 12.69
CA PHE A 344 -32.32 -11.44 13.52
C PHE A 344 -32.76 -11.99 14.88
N LYS A 345 -32.36 -11.32 15.96
CA LYS A 345 -32.94 -11.54 17.28
C LYS A 345 -34.20 -10.68 17.37
N MET A 346 -35.36 -11.31 17.38
CA MET A 346 -36.65 -10.64 17.57
C MET A 346 -37.08 -10.85 19.01
N THR A 347 -37.24 -9.75 19.75
CA THR A 347 -37.81 -9.78 21.09
C THR A 347 -39.32 -9.70 20.97
N VAL A 348 -40.02 -10.72 21.45
CA VAL A 348 -41.50 -10.76 21.49
C VAL A 348 -41.92 -10.84 22.95
N PHE A 349 -42.87 -10.00 23.35
CA PHE A 349 -43.47 -10.07 24.68
C PHE A 349 -44.79 -10.81 24.57
N VAL A 350 -44.94 -11.91 25.30
CA VAL A 350 -46.20 -12.67 25.39
C VAL A 350 -46.60 -12.72 26.86
N ASN A 351 -47.78 -12.21 27.19
CA ASN A 351 -48.32 -12.18 28.56
C ASN A 351 -47.40 -11.53 29.62
N GLY A 352 -46.57 -10.54 29.22
CA GLY A 352 -45.67 -9.83 30.13
C GLY A 352 -44.27 -10.44 30.24
N ASP A 353 -44.05 -11.66 29.72
CA ASP A 353 -42.73 -12.29 29.70
C ASP A 353 -41.99 -12.02 28.38
N GLN A 354 -40.70 -11.71 28.49
CA GLN A 354 -39.83 -11.45 27.36
C GLN A 354 -39.31 -12.77 26.75
N LEU A 355 -39.70 -13.07 25.51
CA LEU A 355 -39.20 -14.20 24.73
C LEU A 355 -38.25 -13.72 23.63
N LEU A 356 -37.02 -14.24 23.64
CA LEU A 356 -36.01 -13.99 22.62
C LEU A 356 -36.10 -15.07 21.53
N LEU A 357 -36.69 -14.71 20.39
CA LEU A 357 -36.77 -15.59 19.22
C LEU A 357 -35.61 -15.34 18.28
N HIS A 358 -34.87 -16.40 17.93
CA HIS A 358 -33.91 -16.40 16.83
C HIS A 358 -34.65 -16.67 15.53
N VAL A 359 -34.87 -15.64 14.72
CA VAL A 359 -35.52 -15.79 13.41
C VAL A 359 -34.45 -15.81 12.32
N ARG A 360 -34.36 -16.94 11.62
CA ARG A 360 -33.51 -17.09 10.42
C ARG A 360 -34.33 -16.69 9.20
N HIS A 361 -33.94 -15.60 8.54
CA HIS A 361 -34.58 -15.16 7.30
C HIS A 361 -33.80 -15.74 6.12
N TYR A 362 -34.36 -16.71 5.42
CA TYR A 362 -33.74 -17.27 4.22
C TYR A 362 -34.20 -16.46 3.00
N LYS A 363 -33.29 -15.70 2.40
CA LYS A 363 -33.50 -15.10 1.07
C LYS A 363 -32.64 -15.88 0.09
N MET A 364 -33.20 -16.34 -1.04
CA MET A 364 -32.40 -16.87 -2.12
C MET A 364 -31.51 -15.75 -2.66
N LEU A 365 -30.22 -15.84 -2.39
CA LEU A 365 -29.20 -14.89 -2.85
C LEU A 365 -28.17 -15.67 -3.67
N LYS A 366 -27.43 -14.97 -4.53
CA LYS A 366 -26.33 -15.61 -5.26
C LYS A 366 -25.27 -16.03 -4.23
N SER A 367 -24.80 -17.27 -4.32
CA SER A 367 -23.80 -17.77 -3.38
C SER A 367 -22.46 -17.07 -3.62
N HIS A 368 -21.86 -16.55 -2.56
CA HIS A 368 -20.49 -16.01 -2.59
C HIS A 368 -19.43 -17.09 -2.86
N ILE A 369 -19.74 -18.36 -2.61
CA ILE A 369 -18.80 -19.47 -2.72
C ILE A 369 -19.46 -20.59 -3.54
N GLU A 370 -18.82 -20.98 -4.64
CA GLU A 370 -19.32 -22.07 -5.49
C GLU A 370 -18.19 -22.82 -6.20
N TRP A 371 -18.32 -24.13 -6.37
CA TRP A 371 -17.41 -24.89 -7.23
C TRP A 371 -17.59 -24.45 -8.70
N THR A 372 -16.54 -24.60 -9.48
CA THR A 372 -16.60 -24.50 -10.94
C THR A 372 -17.53 -25.56 -11.54
N ASP A 373 -18.08 -25.29 -12.72
CA ASP A 373 -18.88 -26.25 -13.49
C ASP A 373 -18.03 -27.47 -13.94
N GLU A 374 -18.69 -28.56 -14.32
CA GLU A 374 -18.05 -29.87 -14.60
C GLU A 374 -16.99 -29.82 -15.71
N ASP A 375 -17.15 -28.93 -16.69
CA ASP A 375 -16.22 -28.79 -17.81
C ASP A 375 -14.98 -27.95 -17.47
N TRP A 376 -14.93 -27.34 -16.28
CA TRP A 376 -13.84 -26.50 -15.77
C TRP A 376 -12.94 -27.25 -14.77
N PRO A 377 -11.68 -26.79 -14.55
CA PRO A 377 -10.83 -27.32 -13.49
C PRO A 377 -11.51 -27.21 -12.13
N LYS A 378 -11.50 -28.28 -11.34
CA LYS A 378 -12.12 -28.32 -10.01
C LYS A 378 -11.48 -27.30 -9.06
N ILE A 379 -12.12 -26.14 -8.96
CA ILE A 379 -11.69 -24.98 -8.16
C ILE A 379 -12.91 -24.45 -7.41
N LEU A 380 -12.70 -24.03 -6.17
CA LEU A 380 -13.70 -23.31 -5.41
C LEU A 380 -13.61 -21.81 -5.74
N ARG A 381 -14.63 -21.26 -6.38
CA ARG A 381 -14.74 -19.83 -6.68
C ARG A 381 -15.28 -19.11 -5.46
N VAL A 382 -14.57 -18.09 -5.02
CA VAL A 382 -14.94 -17.26 -3.88
C VAL A 382 -15.04 -15.81 -4.37
N CYS A 383 -16.24 -15.22 -4.28
CA CYS A 383 -16.53 -13.86 -4.72
C CYS A 383 -16.99 -12.99 -3.55
N PRO A 384 -16.09 -12.48 -2.69
CA PRO A 384 -16.49 -11.72 -1.49
C PRO A 384 -17.29 -10.46 -1.79
N ILE A 385 -17.00 -9.80 -2.92
CA ILE A 385 -17.67 -8.56 -3.34
C ILE A 385 -18.86 -8.79 -4.29
N LEU A 386 -19.43 -10.00 -4.32
CA LEU A 386 -20.48 -10.37 -5.27
C LEU A 386 -21.68 -9.42 -5.25
N LEU A 387 -22.09 -8.96 -4.07
CA LEU A 387 -23.27 -8.11 -3.90
C LEU A 387 -22.95 -6.60 -3.98
N TRP A 388 -21.73 -6.23 -4.37
CA TRP A 388 -21.31 -4.83 -4.45
C TRP A 388 -21.79 -4.16 -5.76
N SER A 389 -22.17 -2.90 -5.65
CA SER A 389 -22.43 -2.02 -6.78
C SER A 389 -21.13 -1.37 -7.29
N TYR A 390 -21.20 -0.73 -8.46
CA TYR A 390 -20.09 0.06 -9.00
C TYR A 390 -19.68 1.18 -8.04
N ARG A 391 -20.65 1.82 -7.36
CA ARG A 391 -20.40 2.89 -6.40
C ARG A 391 -19.58 2.40 -5.20
N ASP A 392 -19.88 1.20 -4.72
CA ASP A 392 -19.21 0.63 -3.54
C ASP A 392 -17.73 0.37 -3.77
N VAL A 393 -17.39 -0.13 -4.96
CA VAL A 393 -16.00 -0.34 -5.39
C VAL A 393 -15.23 0.98 -5.33
N TRP A 394 -15.77 2.04 -5.92
CA TRP A 394 -15.12 3.34 -5.91
C TRP A 394 -15.14 4.04 -4.55
N SER A 395 -16.18 3.83 -3.74
CA SER A 395 -16.24 4.31 -2.37
C SER A 395 -15.11 3.75 -1.51
N LEU A 396 -14.75 2.47 -1.67
CA LEU A 396 -13.58 1.90 -1.00
C LEU A 396 -12.28 2.46 -1.57
N LEU A 397 -12.08 2.35 -2.89
CA LEU A 397 -10.82 2.76 -3.52
C LEU A 397 -10.47 4.22 -3.21
N ARG A 398 -11.44 5.13 -3.33
CA ARG A 398 -11.24 6.55 -3.03
C ARG A 398 -11.18 6.83 -1.54
N GLY A 399 -12.03 6.19 -0.74
CA GLY A 399 -12.14 6.46 0.70
C GLY A 399 -10.96 5.98 1.54
N LEU A 400 -10.22 4.98 1.03
CA LEU A 400 -8.95 4.50 1.58
C LEU A 400 -7.74 4.91 0.75
N CYS A 401 -7.92 5.72 -0.31
CA CYS A 401 -6.85 6.13 -1.21
C CYS A 401 -6.07 4.97 -1.86
N VAL A 402 -6.71 3.80 -2.01
CA VAL A 402 -6.10 2.62 -2.64
C VAL A 402 -5.75 2.93 -4.10
N PRO A 403 -4.48 2.78 -4.52
CA PRO A 403 -4.09 2.98 -5.91
C PRO A 403 -4.86 2.05 -6.84
N TYR A 404 -5.25 2.57 -8.00
CA TYR A 404 -5.92 1.83 -9.04
C TYR A 404 -5.28 2.13 -10.40
N CYS A 405 -5.57 1.31 -11.40
CA CYS A 405 -4.99 1.48 -12.74
C CYS A 405 -5.30 2.88 -13.31
N PRO A 406 -4.28 3.65 -13.76
CA PRO A 406 -4.46 5.06 -14.17
C PRO A 406 -5.35 5.23 -15.39
N LEU A 407 -5.60 4.16 -16.16
CA LEU A 407 -6.57 4.18 -17.26
C LEU A 407 -7.96 4.62 -16.80
N TYR A 408 -8.35 4.35 -15.56
CA TYR A 408 -9.65 4.82 -15.07
C TYR A 408 -9.75 6.35 -15.02
N ASP A 409 -8.65 7.06 -14.76
CA ASP A 409 -8.61 8.53 -14.81
C ASP A 409 -8.61 9.06 -16.25
N MET A 410 -8.30 8.21 -17.23
CA MET A 410 -8.40 8.52 -18.67
C MET A 410 -9.80 8.26 -19.24
N GLY A 411 -10.81 8.06 -18.39
CA GLY A 411 -12.22 7.90 -18.80
C GLY A 411 -12.63 6.47 -19.14
N TYR A 412 -11.79 5.46 -18.86
CA TYR A 412 -12.20 4.05 -18.94
C TYR A 412 -13.04 3.66 -17.71
N THR A 413 -14.03 2.77 -17.87
CA THR A 413 -14.85 2.26 -16.75
C THR A 413 -14.81 0.72 -16.62
N SER A 414 -14.32 0.04 -17.66
CA SER A 414 -14.06 -1.39 -17.71
C SER A 414 -12.78 -1.60 -18.50
N LEU A 415 -11.93 -2.54 -18.07
CA LEU A 415 -10.65 -2.84 -18.69
C LEU A 415 -10.69 -4.27 -19.25
N GLY A 416 -10.54 -4.39 -20.56
CA GLY A 416 -10.31 -5.65 -21.28
C GLY A 416 -9.03 -5.57 -22.10
N GLY A 417 -8.98 -6.31 -23.22
CA GLY A 417 -7.86 -6.20 -24.16
C GLY A 417 -7.81 -4.83 -24.83
N ARG A 418 -6.61 -4.40 -25.29
CA ARG A 418 -6.38 -3.06 -25.84
C ARG A 418 -7.27 -2.73 -27.04
N THR A 419 -7.58 -3.73 -27.87
CA THR A 419 -8.44 -3.57 -29.07
C THR A 419 -9.94 -3.64 -28.77
N THR A 420 -10.33 -4.13 -27.59
CA THR A 420 -11.73 -4.35 -27.21
C THR A 420 -12.24 -3.34 -26.19
N THR A 421 -11.37 -2.45 -25.73
CA THR A 421 -11.65 -1.52 -24.63
C THR A 421 -11.71 -0.10 -25.14
N ILE A 422 -12.85 0.57 -24.93
CA ILE A 422 -13.07 1.96 -25.30
C ILE A 422 -13.31 2.81 -24.05
N ARG A 423 -12.98 4.10 -24.12
CA ARG A 423 -13.37 5.08 -23.09
C ARG A 423 -14.89 5.16 -23.03
N ASN A 424 -15.42 5.45 -21.86
CA ASN A 424 -16.86 5.58 -21.68
C ASN A 424 -17.36 6.88 -22.35
N PRO A 425 -18.21 6.82 -23.39
CA PRO A 425 -18.69 8.02 -24.07
C PRO A 425 -19.47 8.97 -23.16
N LEU A 426 -20.07 8.46 -22.07
CA LEU A 426 -20.81 9.27 -21.09
C LEU A 426 -19.90 10.14 -20.20
N LEU A 427 -18.59 9.87 -20.18
CA LEU A 427 -17.61 10.65 -19.41
C LEU A 427 -16.89 11.70 -20.27
N LYS A 428 -17.25 11.81 -21.55
CA LYS A 428 -16.62 12.73 -22.49
C LYS A 428 -16.88 14.18 -22.08
N ILE A 429 -15.81 14.94 -21.86
CA ILE A 429 -15.88 16.37 -21.60
C ILE A 429 -15.43 17.11 -22.86
N VAL A 430 -16.25 18.03 -23.34
CA VAL A 430 -15.86 18.93 -24.44
C VAL A 430 -15.55 20.28 -23.81
N GLU A 431 -14.28 20.66 -23.80
CA GLU A 431 -13.85 21.96 -23.32
C GLU A 431 -14.33 23.09 -24.25
N LYS A 432 -14.35 24.33 -23.74
CA LYS A 432 -14.88 25.50 -24.48
C LYS A 432 -14.10 25.82 -25.76
N ASP A 433 -12.87 25.31 -25.88
CA ASP A 433 -11.99 25.40 -27.03
C ASP A 433 -12.17 24.25 -28.04
N GLY A 434 -13.11 23.33 -27.78
CA GLY A 434 -13.39 22.18 -28.62
C GLY A 434 -12.46 20.98 -28.38
N VAL A 435 -11.56 21.04 -27.39
CA VAL A 435 -10.71 19.92 -27.02
C VAL A 435 -11.54 18.87 -26.27
N GLU A 436 -11.52 17.64 -26.76
CA GLU A 436 -12.19 16.50 -26.12
C GLU A 436 -11.27 15.87 -25.08
N ARG A 437 -11.76 15.72 -23.84
CA ARG A 437 -11.08 15.00 -22.75
C ARG A 437 -11.84 13.76 -22.31
#